data_AF-A0A967H4Q7-F1
#
_entry.id   AF-A0A967H4Q7-F1
#
_cell.length_a   1.000
_cell.length_b   1.000
_cell.length_c   1.000
_cell.angle_alpha   90.00
_cell.angle_beta   90.00
_cell.angle_gamma   90.00
#
_symmetry.space_group_name_H-M   'P 1'
#
loop_
_entity.id
_entity.type
_entity.pdbx_description
1 polymer ?
#
loop_
_entity_poly.entity_id
_entity_poly.type
_entity_poly.pdbx_seq_one_letter_code
_entity_poly.pdbx_strand_id
1 'polypeptide(L)' 'PIVIVNVQRTGPSTGIPTKTEQADLQQALYGTHGDANRVVIAPADVEDCFDVAVEAFYIAEKYQVPVIV' A
#
# COMPACT_ATOMS: atom_id res chain seq x y z
N PRO A 1 3.78 15.02 0.23
CA PRO A 1 2.93 14.02 -0.46
C PRO A 1 3.74 12.92 -1.18
N ILE A 2 3.49 11.64 -0.84
CA ILE A 2 4.11 10.49 -1.51
C ILE A 2 3.10 9.33 -1.60
N VAL A 3 3.13 8.61 -2.72
CA VAL A 3 2.38 7.36 -2.94
C VAL A 3 3.38 6.22 -3.13
N ILE A 4 3.18 5.11 -2.42
CA ILE A 4 4.03 3.91 -2.47
C ILE A 4 3.14 2.74 -2.91
N VAL A 5 3.51 2.09 -4.01
CA VAL A 5 2.78 0.90 -4.48
C VAL A 5 3.49 -0.37 -3.98
N ASN A 6 2.84 -1.11 -3.10
CA ASN A 6 3.26 -2.40 -2.58
C ASN A 6 2.55 -3.54 -3.34
N VAL A 7 3.14 -3.99 -4.44
CA VAL A 7 2.67 -5.18 -5.17
C VAL A 7 3.02 -6.44 -4.36
N GLN A 8 2.09 -6.85 -3.50
CA GLN A 8 2.30 -7.94 -2.55
C GLN A 8 2.54 -9.29 -3.23
N ARG A 9 3.50 -10.04 -2.66
CA ARG A 9 3.91 -11.37 -3.10
C ARG A 9 4.15 -12.25 -1.89
N THR A 10 4.28 -13.56 -2.09
CA THR A 10 4.49 -14.50 -0.99
C THR A 10 5.81 -14.25 -0.25
N GLY A 11 5.75 -14.11 1.08
CA GLY A 11 6.88 -13.93 2.00
C GLY A 11 7.14 -15.16 2.90
N PRO A 12 7.87 -15.02 4.04
CA PRO A 12 8.71 -13.89 4.45
C PRO A 12 10.09 -13.91 3.76
N SER A 13 10.87 -12.84 3.94
CA SER A 13 12.22 -12.68 3.35
C SER A 13 12.19 -12.83 1.83
N THR A 14 12.96 -13.74 1.23
CA THR A 14 12.93 -14.00 -0.22
C THR A 14 11.55 -14.46 -0.68
N GLY A 15 10.86 -15.25 0.15
CA GLY A 15 9.55 -15.81 -0.13
C GLY A 15 9.51 -16.57 -1.47
N ILE A 16 8.41 -16.39 -2.21
CA ILE A 16 8.26 -16.91 -3.58
C ILE A 16 7.98 -15.73 -4.52
N PRO A 17 8.99 -15.23 -5.25
CA PRO A 17 8.88 -14.01 -6.05
C PRO A 17 7.75 -13.96 -7.08
N THR A 18 7.25 -15.12 -7.51
CA THR A 18 6.28 -15.27 -8.60
C THR A 18 4.90 -15.73 -8.12
N LYS A 19 4.67 -15.80 -6.80
CA LYS A 19 3.38 -16.15 -6.22
C LYS A 19 2.79 -14.98 -5.45
N THR A 20 1.47 -14.89 -5.50
CA THR A 20 0.69 -13.85 -4.83
C THR A 20 0.38 -14.26 -3.39
N GLU A 21 0.38 -13.28 -2.51
CA GLU A 21 -0.10 -13.37 -1.13
C GLU A 21 -0.56 -11.96 -0.69
N GLN A 22 -1.36 -11.87 0.37
CA GLN A 22 -1.86 -10.61 0.94
C GLN A 22 -1.45 -10.47 2.42
N ALA A 23 -0.20 -10.85 2.74
CA ALA A 23 0.28 -10.95 4.12
C ALA A 23 0.92 -9.65 4.67
N ASP A 24 1.10 -8.61 3.83
CA ASP A 24 1.85 -7.41 4.22
C ASP A 24 0.97 -6.34 4.89
N LEU A 25 -0.34 -6.57 5.06
CA LEU A 25 -1.28 -5.57 5.59
C LEU A 25 -0.83 -4.99 6.95
N GLN A 26 -0.42 -5.86 7.88
CA GLN A 26 0.02 -5.42 9.21
C GLN A 26 1.33 -4.64 9.15
N GLN A 27 2.22 -4.98 8.23
CA GLN A 27 3.47 -4.24 8.01
C GLN A 27 3.21 -2.88 7.36
N ALA A 28 2.26 -2.78 6.44
CA ALA A 28 1.85 -1.50 5.85
C ALA A 28 1.25 -0.55 6.89
N LEU A 29 0.44 -1.07 7.82
CA LEU A 29 -0.20 -0.29 8.88
C LEU A 29 0.76 0.10 10.02
N TYR A 30 1.61 -0.85 10.47
CA TYR A 30 2.34 -0.73 11.74
C TYR A 30 3.86 -0.92 11.61
N GLY A 31 4.41 -1.00 10.39
CA GLY A 31 5.83 -1.31 10.15
C GLY A 31 6.83 -0.20 10.49
N THR A 32 6.37 0.93 11.04
CA THR A 32 7.25 2.06 11.43
C THR A 32 7.26 2.26 12.94
N HIS A 33 8.33 2.88 13.44
CA HIS A 33 8.40 3.31 14.83
C HIS A 33 7.51 4.54 15.08
N GLY A 34 6.97 4.63 16.29
CA GLY A 34 6.16 5.77 16.75
C GLY A 34 4.79 5.89 16.08
N ASP A 35 4.08 6.96 16.44
CA ASP A 35 2.79 7.31 15.85
C ASP A 35 3.02 8.00 14.51
N ALA A 36 2.87 7.25 13.42
CA ALA A 36 3.20 7.73 12.09
C ALA A 36 2.01 7.54 11.14
N ASN A 37 1.28 8.64 10.96
CA ASN A 37 0.05 8.71 10.15
C ASN A 37 0.33 8.36 8.68
N ARG A 38 -0.48 7.47 8.14
CA ARG A 38 -0.50 7.06 6.74
C ARG A 38 -1.88 6.55 6.38
N VAL A 39 -2.16 6.47 5.09
CA VAL A 39 -3.34 5.78 4.57
C VAL A 39 -2.89 4.52 3.84
N VAL A 40 -3.65 3.43 3.99
CA VAL A 40 -3.45 2.18 3.25
C VAL A 40 -4.73 1.88 2.48
N ILE A 41 -4.63 1.68 1.18
CA ILE A 41 -5.76 1.36 0.27
C ILE A 41 -5.37 0.09 -0.49
N ALA A 42 -6.32 -0.82 -0.73
CA ALA A 42 -6.05 -2.03 -1.49
C ALA A 42 -7.07 -2.18 -2.63
N PRO A 43 -6.64 -2.23 -3.91
CA PRO A 43 -7.55 -2.47 -5.02
C PRO A 43 -8.06 -3.92 -5.02
N ALA A 44 -9.30 -4.15 -5.44
CA ALA A 44 -9.86 -5.51 -5.51
C ALA A 44 -9.68 -6.14 -6.90
N ASP A 45 -9.68 -5.33 -7.95
CA ASP A 45 -9.54 -5.78 -9.34
C ASP A 45 -8.72 -4.81 -10.22
N VAL A 46 -8.71 -5.06 -11.53
CA VAL A 46 -7.90 -4.31 -12.50
C VAL A 46 -8.43 -2.89 -12.73
N GLU A 47 -9.75 -2.70 -12.70
CA GLU A 47 -10.36 -1.37 -12.86
C GLU A 47 -10.09 -0.54 -11.61
N ASP A 48 -10.27 -1.15 -10.43
CA ASP A 48 -9.92 -0.55 -9.14
C ASP A 48 -8.47 -0.06 -9.08
N CYS A 49 -7.52 -0.77 -9.71
CA CYS A 49 -6.13 -0.33 -9.72
C CYS A 49 -5.95 1.08 -10.34
N PHE A 50 -6.75 1.43 -11.34
CA PHE A 50 -6.71 2.74 -11.96
C PHE A 50 -7.33 3.79 -11.04
N ASP A 51 -8.53 3.52 -10.52
CA ASP A 51 -9.26 4.47 -9.68
C ASP A 51 -8.56 4.70 -8.33
N VAL A 52 -8.06 3.64 -7.69
CA VAL A 52 -7.29 3.73 -6.44
C VAL A 52 -6.00 4.50 -6.65
N ALA A 53 -5.34 4.40 -7.81
CA ALA A 53 -4.15 5.21 -8.07
C ALA A 53 -4.50 6.71 -8.07
N VAL A 54 -5.60 7.11 -8.72
CA VAL A 54 -6.07 8.50 -8.72
C VAL A 54 -6.44 8.95 -7.31
N GLU A 55 -7.19 8.13 -6.57
CA GLU A 55 -7.59 8.42 -5.20
C GLU A 55 -6.39 8.55 -4.26
N ALA A 56 -5.38 7.67 -4.39
CA ALA A 56 -4.19 7.69 -3.56
C ALA A 56 -3.39 8.99 -3.73
N PHE A 57 -3.20 9.47 -4.96
CA PHE A 57 -2.56 10.77 -5.20
C PHE A 57 -3.38 11.92 -4.64
N TYR A 58 -4.71 11.89 -4.80
CA TYR A 58 -5.60 12.90 -4.23
C TYR A 58 -5.50 12.95 -2.70
N ILE A 59 -5.56 11.80 -2.02
CA ILE A 59 -5.45 11.70 -0.56
C ILE A 59 -4.06 12.17 -0.10
N ALA A 60 -2.99 11.74 -0.76
CA ALA A 60 -1.62 12.12 -0.42
C ALA A 60 -1.43 13.64 -0.45
N GLU A 61 -1.95 14.31 -1.47
CA GLU A 61 -1.89 15.78 -1.59
C GLU A 61 -2.83 16.49 -0.63
N LYS A 62 -4.07 16.03 -0.49
CA LYS A 62 -5.07 16.70 0.34
C LYS A 62 -4.70 16.70 1.82
N TYR A 63 -4.21 15.56 2.31
CA TYR A 63 -3.90 15.38 3.73
C TYR A 63 -2.41 15.52 4.04
N GLN A 64 -1.56 15.66 3.02
CA GLN A 64 -0.10 15.76 3.16
C GLN A 64 0.49 14.60 3.97
N VAL A 65 -0.02 13.39 3.76
CA VAL A 65 0.45 12.14 4.40
C VAL A 65 0.95 11.13 3.35
N PRO A 66 1.76 10.13 3.75
CA PRO A 66 2.07 8.99 2.89
C PRO A 66 0.82 8.13 2.63
N VAL A 67 0.66 7.66 1.40
CA VAL A 67 -0.36 6.68 1.03
C VAL A 67 0.32 5.43 0.48
N ILE A 68 -0.07 4.27 0.98
CA ILE A 68 0.38 2.95 0.52
C ILE A 68 -0.78 2.30 -0.23
N VAL A 69 -0.52 1.85 -1.45
CA VAL A 69 -1.44 1.08 -2.30
C VAL A 69 -0.93 -0.34 -2.43
#